data_AF-A0A8K0JCB2-F1
#
_entry.id   AF-A0A8K0JCB2-F1
#
_cell.length_a   1.000
_cell.length_b   1.000
_cell.length_c   1.000
_cell.angle_alpha   90.00
_cell.angle_beta   90.00
_cell.angle_gamma   90.00
#
_symmetry.space_group_name_H-M   'P 1'
#
loop_
_entity.id
_entity.type
_entity.pdbx_description
1 polymer ?
#
loop_
_entity_poly.entity_id
_entity_poly.type
_entity_poly.pdbx_seq_one_letter_code
_entity_poly.pdbx_strand_id
1 'polypeptide(L)'
;MAESGAAGYDILASSRQSDRLFHVDLDSGLGRKPSALPPHLSRVLYLPKHSTPNLSLYDATVPYQKAINTSPLGGEHLVGPALMGSRLFKTRLNTMDREAAMHHAAPRYVVRQDVETSREDGVASATVRAQPSIENGGMSPEVNITLPASTDVFGLAVALDKDETRHMDISTTYPLQRVRTNAGVIRFPYFGFRLDDDLAHYEWQIHPLDHGTLRYTLFRFRRHAPTGGAAPPQQPRHENAETVAVYHHVGHQGSLFQRKSEGVLLLSAPEAEESPLLDVVVVASLVGLDSRHGDLARGAREGGAGEAIVCAEDAGDAKDPVSGVKQRQTDNQKK
;
A
#
# COMPACT_ATOMS: atom_id res chain seq x y z
N MET A 1 -4.42 -39.43 -39.78
CA MET A 1 -3.51 -39.65 -38.63
C MET A 1 -2.26 -38.86 -38.91
N ALA A 2 -1.63 -38.08 -38.04
CA ALA A 2 -1.94 -37.43 -36.77
C ALA A 2 -0.71 -36.54 -36.54
N GLU A 3 -0.86 -35.27 -36.16
CA GLU A 3 0.16 -34.51 -35.39
C GLU A 3 -0.34 -33.08 -35.15
N SER A 4 -1.14 -32.91 -34.09
CA SER A 4 -1.50 -31.61 -33.52
C SER A 4 -1.60 -31.75 -32.00
N GLY A 5 -0.53 -32.27 -31.38
CA GLY A 5 -0.51 -32.60 -29.95
C GLY A 5 0.57 -31.91 -29.12
N ALA A 6 1.66 -31.42 -29.73
CA ALA A 6 2.84 -30.97 -28.96
C ALA A 6 2.74 -29.52 -28.44
N ALA A 7 2.15 -28.60 -29.21
CA ALA A 7 2.16 -27.17 -28.87
C ALA A 7 1.31 -26.81 -27.62
N GLY A 8 0.28 -27.61 -27.30
CA GLY A 8 -0.59 -27.36 -26.15
C GLY A 8 0.03 -27.76 -24.81
N TYR A 9 0.92 -28.76 -24.81
CA TYR A 9 1.54 -29.26 -23.57
C TYR A 9 2.64 -28.31 -23.05
N ASP A 10 3.41 -27.66 -23.93
CA ASP A 10 4.45 -26.71 -23.53
C ASP A 10 3.86 -25.43 -22.91
N ILE A 11 2.71 -24.98 -23.39
CA ILE A 11 2.01 -23.79 -22.85
C ILE A 11 1.44 -24.09 -21.45
N LEU A 12 0.89 -25.28 -21.23
CA LEU A 12 0.37 -25.68 -19.91
C LEU A 12 1.49 -26.00 -18.90
N ALA A 13 2.61 -26.57 -19.36
CA ALA A 13 3.76 -26.86 -18.50
C ALA A 13 4.46 -25.57 -18.04
N SER A 14 4.67 -24.61 -18.94
CA SER A 14 5.29 -23.31 -18.64
C SER A 14 4.43 -22.47 -17.68
N SER A 15 3.12 -22.41 -17.89
CA SER A 15 2.19 -21.71 -16.98
C SER A 15 2.19 -22.30 -15.57
N ARG A 16 2.23 -23.64 -15.44
CA ARG A 16 2.32 -24.30 -14.13
C ARG A 16 3.68 -24.12 -13.46
N GLN A 17 4.75 -23.98 -14.22
CA GLN A 17 6.08 -23.68 -13.70
C GLN A 17 6.21 -22.21 -13.26
N SER A 18 5.65 -21.26 -14.02
CA SER A 18 5.64 -19.85 -13.63
C SER A 18 4.88 -19.60 -12.33
N ASP A 19 3.76 -20.30 -12.12
CA ASP A 19 2.98 -20.23 -10.87
C ASP A 19 3.77 -20.78 -9.68
N ARG A 20 4.50 -21.88 -9.86
CA ARG A 20 5.37 -22.44 -8.80
C ARG A 20 6.52 -21.51 -8.44
N LEU A 21 7.16 -20.90 -9.44
CA LEU A 21 8.22 -19.91 -9.21
C LEU A 21 7.68 -18.65 -8.53
N PHE A 22 6.47 -18.21 -8.90
CA PHE A 22 5.80 -17.10 -8.24
C PHE A 22 5.61 -17.37 -6.73
N HIS A 23 5.16 -18.58 -6.37
CA HIS A 23 5.02 -18.96 -4.96
C HIS A 23 6.35 -18.99 -4.20
N VAL A 24 7.40 -19.55 -4.79
CA VAL A 24 8.74 -19.58 -4.19
C VAL A 24 9.30 -18.16 -4.00
N ASP A 25 9.07 -17.28 -4.98
CA ASP A 25 9.54 -15.90 -4.92
C ASP A 25 8.78 -15.07 -3.89
N LEU A 26 7.45 -15.25 -3.80
CA LEU A 26 6.63 -14.68 -2.72
C LEU A 26 7.16 -15.08 -1.34
N ASP A 27 7.47 -16.37 -1.14
CA ASP A 27 7.91 -16.89 0.15
C ASP A 27 9.31 -16.35 0.52
N SER A 28 10.17 -16.11 -0.48
CA SER A 28 11.49 -15.49 -0.26
C SER A 28 11.38 -13.99 0.09
N GLY A 29 10.34 -13.33 -0.42
CA GLY A 29 10.14 -11.89 -0.34
C GLY A 29 11.20 -11.08 -1.08
N LEU A 30 11.89 -11.69 -2.05
CA LEU A 30 12.93 -11.07 -2.87
C LEU A 30 12.38 -10.66 -4.22
N GLY A 31 12.90 -9.57 -4.78
CA GLY A 31 12.57 -9.12 -6.12
C GLY A 31 13.42 -9.82 -7.18
N ARG A 32 12.81 -10.15 -8.32
CA ARG A 32 13.51 -10.67 -9.50
C ARG A 32 14.38 -9.60 -10.19
N LYS A 33 14.07 -8.32 -9.96
CA LYS A 33 14.80 -7.17 -10.51
C LYS A 33 15.24 -6.24 -9.38
N PRO A 34 16.30 -6.62 -8.63
CA PRO A 34 16.86 -5.72 -7.64
C PRO A 34 17.28 -4.41 -8.28
N SER A 35 16.97 -3.29 -7.64
CA SER A 35 17.23 -1.94 -8.15
C SER A 35 18.13 -1.16 -7.22
N ALA A 36 18.93 -0.25 -7.77
CA ALA A 36 19.66 0.71 -6.96
C ALA A 36 18.69 1.69 -6.29
N LEU A 37 19.11 2.25 -5.15
CA LEU A 37 18.36 3.30 -4.48
C LEU A 37 18.25 4.54 -5.40
N PRO A 38 17.04 5.11 -5.62
CA PRO A 38 16.91 6.36 -6.36
C PRO A 38 17.73 7.47 -5.67
N PRO A 39 18.58 8.20 -6.41
CA PRO A 39 19.60 9.07 -5.82
C PRO A 39 19.03 10.27 -5.05
N HIS A 40 17.82 10.70 -5.39
CA HIS A 40 17.14 11.80 -4.72
C HIS A 40 16.54 11.40 -3.36
N LEU A 41 16.31 10.10 -3.13
CA LEU A 41 15.78 9.58 -1.86
C LEU A 41 16.89 9.37 -0.83
N SER A 42 17.32 10.45 -0.22
CA SER A 42 18.47 10.48 0.69
C SER A 42 18.10 10.43 2.18
N ARG A 43 16.86 10.77 2.53
CA ARG A 43 16.37 10.81 3.92
C ARG A 43 15.62 9.53 4.25
N VAL A 44 15.84 9.00 5.47
CA VAL A 44 15.23 7.75 5.91
C VAL A 44 14.55 7.92 7.26
N LEU A 45 13.30 7.49 7.34
CA LEU A 45 12.53 7.39 8.56
C LEU A 45 12.39 5.92 8.95
N TYR A 46 12.69 5.60 10.20
CA TYR A 46 12.43 4.29 10.77
C TYR A 46 11.05 4.28 11.44
N LEU A 47 10.27 3.26 11.09
CA LEU A 47 8.98 2.93 11.67
C LEU A 47 9.20 1.75 12.62
N PRO A 48 9.19 1.97 13.95
CA PRO A 48 9.33 0.90 14.91
C PRO A 48 8.20 -0.12 14.80
N LYS A 49 8.46 -1.29 15.37
CA LYS A 49 7.48 -2.37 15.48
C LYS A 49 6.22 -1.90 16.22
N HIS A 50 5.10 -1.82 15.52
CA HIS A 50 3.83 -1.34 16.06
C HIS A 50 2.68 -2.26 15.65
N SER A 51 1.65 -2.35 16.49
CA SER A 51 0.38 -3.06 16.20
C SER A 51 -0.84 -2.14 16.22
N THR A 52 -0.63 -0.88 16.58
CA THR A 52 -1.65 0.16 16.69
C THR A 52 -1.12 1.41 16.00
N PRO A 53 -2.01 2.34 15.59
CA PRO A 53 -1.60 3.57 14.94
C PRO A 53 -0.89 4.55 15.90
N ASN A 54 -0.80 4.26 17.21
CA ASN A 54 0.06 5.01 18.13
C ASN A 54 1.52 4.66 17.88
N LEU A 55 2.22 5.45 17.05
CA LEU A 55 3.63 5.22 16.74
C LEU A 55 4.41 6.52 16.54
N SER A 56 5.71 6.44 16.78
CA SER A 56 6.65 7.54 16.57
C SER A 56 7.65 7.14 15.51
N LEU A 57 7.90 8.01 14.53
CA LEU A 57 8.86 7.79 13.47
C LEU A 57 10.14 8.55 13.77
N TYR A 58 11.28 7.91 13.55
CA TYR A 58 12.60 8.43 13.90
C TYR A 58 13.46 8.64 12.65
N ASP A 59 14.33 9.64 12.67
CA ASP A 59 15.32 9.79 11.61
C ASP A 59 16.37 8.67 11.73
N ALA A 60 16.44 7.83 10.70
CA ALA A 60 17.33 6.69 10.62
C ALA A 60 18.30 6.81 9.45
N THR A 61 18.48 8.01 8.90
CA THR A 61 19.32 8.24 7.71
C THR A 61 20.74 7.70 7.90
N VAL A 62 21.40 8.05 9.01
CA VAL A 62 22.77 7.60 9.32
C VAL A 62 22.88 6.08 9.53
N PRO A 63 22.11 5.45 10.44
CA PRO A 63 22.20 4.00 10.65
C PRO A 63 21.79 3.21 9.40
N TYR A 64 20.82 3.70 8.62
CA TYR A 64 20.45 3.08 7.35
C TYR A 64 21.58 3.12 6.33
N GLN A 65 22.18 4.30 6.08
CA GLN A 65 23.29 4.43 5.13
C GLN A 65 24.47 3.56 5.54
N LYS A 66 24.80 3.51 6.84
CA LYS A 66 25.83 2.61 7.37
C LYS A 66 25.47 1.14 7.09
N ALA A 67 24.24 0.73 7.37
CA ALA A 67 23.82 -0.66 7.16
C ALA A 67 23.85 -1.07 5.67
N ILE A 68 23.39 -0.21 4.77
CA ILE A 68 23.27 -0.55 3.34
C ILE A 68 24.60 -0.44 2.60
N ASN A 69 25.44 0.54 2.93
CA ASN A 69 26.71 0.79 2.26
C ASN A 69 27.88 0.02 2.87
N THR A 70 27.81 -0.33 4.16
CA THR A 70 28.88 -1.03 4.85
C THR A 70 28.52 -2.49 5.10
N SER A 71 29.43 -3.39 4.73
CA SER A 71 29.29 -4.81 5.04
C SER A 71 29.66 -5.05 6.51
N PRO A 72 28.83 -5.68 7.34
CA PRO A 72 29.18 -5.99 8.73
C PRO A 72 30.36 -6.98 8.83
N LEU A 73 30.67 -7.70 7.75
CA LEU A 73 31.77 -8.66 7.66
C LEU A 73 33.02 -8.08 6.97
N GLY A 74 33.03 -6.78 6.68
CA GLY A 74 34.04 -6.15 5.83
C GLY A 74 33.91 -6.53 4.35
N GLY A 75 34.83 -6.02 3.52
CA GLY A 75 34.86 -6.33 2.10
C GLY A 75 33.83 -5.57 1.26
N GLU A 76 33.46 -4.35 1.65
CA GLU A 76 32.56 -3.50 0.87
C GLU A 76 32.98 -3.34 -0.60
N HIS A 77 34.29 -3.32 -0.87
CA HIS A 77 34.85 -3.24 -2.22
C HIS A 77 34.58 -4.49 -3.08
N LEU A 78 34.33 -5.64 -2.45
CA LEU A 78 34.10 -6.92 -3.14
C LEU A 78 32.62 -7.20 -3.35
N VAL A 79 31.77 -6.82 -2.40
CA VAL A 79 30.34 -7.17 -2.39
C VAL A 79 29.47 -6.07 -3.01
N GLY A 80 29.97 -4.83 -3.06
CA GLY A 80 29.25 -3.70 -3.64
C GLY A 80 28.04 -3.21 -2.81
N PRO A 81 27.31 -2.21 -3.34
CA PRO A 81 26.12 -1.68 -2.69
C PRO A 81 24.98 -2.70 -2.71
N ALA A 82 24.19 -2.74 -1.65
CA ALA A 82 23.06 -3.65 -1.58
C ALA A 82 21.87 -3.11 -2.37
N LEU A 83 21.50 -3.80 -3.44
CA LEU A 83 20.36 -3.42 -4.28
C LEU A 83 19.03 -3.71 -3.58
N MET A 84 18.09 -2.77 -3.62
CA MET A 84 16.75 -2.93 -3.06
C MET A 84 16.05 -4.15 -3.68
N GLY A 85 15.37 -4.94 -2.84
CA GLY A 85 14.76 -6.21 -3.25
C GLY A 85 15.72 -7.40 -3.28
N SER A 86 17.03 -7.21 -3.10
CA SER A 86 17.99 -8.31 -2.99
C SER A 86 18.05 -8.92 -1.58
N ARG A 87 18.55 -10.16 -1.50
CA ARG A 87 18.79 -10.83 -0.20
C ARG A 87 19.80 -10.06 0.65
N LEU A 88 20.85 -9.52 0.02
CA LEU A 88 21.87 -8.74 0.71
C LEU A 88 21.26 -7.48 1.35
N PHE A 89 20.40 -6.78 0.63
CA PHE A 89 19.69 -5.61 1.14
C PHE A 89 18.80 -5.98 2.33
N LYS A 90 18.00 -7.04 2.21
CA LYS A 90 17.16 -7.54 3.31
C LYS A 90 18.00 -7.91 4.54
N THR A 91 19.12 -8.60 4.35
CA THR A 91 20.03 -8.97 5.45
C THR A 91 20.63 -7.73 6.12
N ARG A 92 21.18 -6.80 5.34
CA ARG A 92 21.80 -5.57 5.85
C ARG A 92 20.80 -4.69 6.59
N LEU A 93 19.60 -4.53 6.04
CA LEU A 93 18.52 -3.78 6.66
C LEU A 93 18.07 -4.43 7.99
N ASN A 94 17.98 -5.76 8.04
CA ASN A 94 17.64 -6.47 9.28
C ASN A 94 18.71 -6.33 10.38
N THR A 95 19.98 -6.10 10.00
CA THR A 95 21.11 -5.84 10.91
C THR A 95 21.34 -4.35 11.21
N MET A 96 20.48 -3.47 10.70
CA MET A 96 20.57 -2.04 10.99
C MET A 96 20.45 -1.80 12.51
N ASP A 97 21.27 -0.88 13.02
CA ASP A 97 21.20 -0.43 14.40
C ASP A 97 19.97 0.48 14.59
N ARG A 98 18.88 -0.14 15.04
CA ARG A 98 17.58 0.52 15.27
C ARG A 98 17.61 1.38 16.53
N GLU A 99 18.38 0.96 17.52
CA GLU A 99 18.49 1.65 18.81
C GLU A 99 19.17 3.00 18.62
N ALA A 100 20.21 3.05 17.79
CA ALA A 100 20.82 4.31 17.37
C ALA A 100 19.79 5.29 16.77
N ALA A 101 18.89 4.83 15.90
CA ALA A 101 17.85 5.69 15.32
C ALA A 101 16.88 6.24 16.40
N MET A 102 16.54 5.44 17.41
CA MET A 102 15.59 5.81 18.45
C MET A 102 16.19 6.66 19.58
N HIS A 103 17.47 6.49 19.89
CA HIS A 103 18.13 7.17 21.01
C HIS A 103 18.84 8.47 20.64
N HIS A 104 19.23 8.64 19.38
CA HIS A 104 19.99 9.82 18.96
C HIS A 104 19.15 11.04 18.59
N ALA A 105 17.83 10.87 18.39
CA ALA A 105 16.97 11.96 17.94
C ALA A 105 15.54 11.88 18.53
N ALA A 106 14.93 13.05 18.71
CA ALA A 106 13.51 13.15 18.98
C ALA A 106 12.70 12.63 17.76
N PRO A 107 11.49 12.09 17.99
CA PRO A 107 10.69 11.53 16.91
C PRO A 107 10.25 12.61 15.92
N ARG A 108 10.60 12.44 14.65
CA ARG A 108 10.31 13.43 13.61
C ARG A 108 8.83 13.55 13.27
N TYR A 109 8.11 12.43 13.39
CA TYR A 109 6.65 12.39 13.26
C TYR A 109 6.08 11.58 14.41
N VAL A 110 4.94 12.03 14.92
CA VAL A 110 4.20 11.35 15.97
C VAL A 110 2.79 11.09 15.46
N VAL A 111 2.37 9.83 15.53
CA VAL A 111 1.03 9.38 15.21
C VAL A 111 0.31 9.05 16.52
N ARG A 112 -0.87 9.64 16.71
CA ARG A 112 -1.72 9.39 17.87
C ARG A 112 -3.09 8.92 17.40
N GLN A 113 -3.57 7.83 17.95
CA GLN A 113 -4.92 7.35 17.73
C GLN A 113 -5.89 8.20 18.55
N ASP A 114 -6.95 8.67 17.90
CA ASP A 114 -8.01 9.38 18.61
C ASP A 114 -8.99 8.34 19.19
N VAL A 115 -9.01 8.23 20.51
CA VAL A 115 -9.82 7.22 21.22
C VAL A 115 -11.30 7.62 21.27
N GLU A 116 -11.59 8.92 21.15
CA GLU A 116 -12.92 9.49 21.34
C GLU A 116 -13.85 9.25 20.14
N THR A 117 -13.35 9.37 18.91
CA THR A 117 -14.10 9.16 17.65
C THR A 117 -14.41 7.69 17.36
N SER A 118 -13.64 6.77 17.95
CA SER A 118 -13.73 5.33 17.68
C SER A 118 -14.97 4.65 18.30
N ARG A 119 -15.75 5.36 19.14
CA ARG A 119 -16.79 4.74 19.98
C ARG A 119 -18.22 4.84 19.46
N GLU A 120 -18.55 5.77 18.57
CA GLU A 120 -19.96 5.98 18.14
C GLU A 120 -20.28 5.46 16.73
N ASP A 121 -19.37 5.58 15.74
CA ASP A 121 -19.67 5.23 14.34
C ASP A 121 -18.83 4.09 13.75
N GLY A 122 -17.97 3.44 14.55
CA GLY A 122 -17.06 2.41 14.05
C GLY A 122 -15.98 2.94 13.08
N VAL A 123 -15.76 4.25 13.08
CA VAL A 123 -14.67 4.91 12.33
C VAL A 123 -13.50 5.11 13.28
N ALA A 124 -12.37 4.44 13.02
CA ALA A 124 -11.15 4.71 13.75
C ALA A 124 -10.48 5.97 13.16
N SER A 125 -9.93 6.85 13.99
CA SER A 125 -9.10 7.94 13.49
C SER A 125 -7.73 8.02 14.16
N ALA A 126 -6.77 8.56 13.44
CA ALA A 126 -5.42 8.79 13.92
C ALA A 126 -4.85 10.08 13.37
N THR A 127 -4.22 10.86 14.23
CA THR A 127 -3.61 12.15 13.90
C THR A 127 -2.11 12.00 13.74
N VAL A 128 -1.58 12.39 12.58
CA VAL A 128 -0.15 12.47 12.28
C VAL A 128 0.31 13.91 12.39
N ARG A 129 1.34 14.16 13.20
CA ARG A 129 1.93 15.48 13.37
C ARG A 129 3.43 15.44 13.12
N ALA A 130 3.92 16.36 12.30
CA ALA A 130 5.36 16.62 12.20
C ALA A 130 5.84 17.32 13.49
N GLN A 131 6.97 16.90 14.04
CA GLN A 131 7.54 17.60 15.19
C GLN A 131 8.20 18.91 14.70
N PRO A 132 7.92 20.07 15.32
CA PRO A 132 8.54 21.33 14.93
C PRO A 132 10.06 21.20 15.11
N SER A 133 10.81 21.44 14.04
CA SER A 133 12.24 21.68 14.17
C SER A 133 12.42 22.97 14.94
N ILE A 134 13.31 22.98 15.94
CA ILE A 134 13.59 24.14 16.82
C ILE A 134 13.91 25.41 16.01
N GLU A 135 14.34 25.25 14.76
CA GLU A 135 14.74 26.32 13.84
C GLU A 135 13.58 27.00 13.11
N ASN A 136 12.39 26.37 13.01
CA ASN A 136 11.25 26.93 12.30
C ASN A 136 10.06 27.04 13.26
N GLY A 137 9.92 28.20 13.91
CA GLY A 137 8.77 28.56 14.76
C GLY A 137 7.42 28.69 14.03
N GLY A 138 7.23 27.98 12.92
CA GLY A 138 6.00 27.91 12.14
C GLY A 138 5.06 26.79 12.63
N MET A 139 3.78 26.89 12.25
CA MET A 139 2.82 25.82 12.51
C MET A 139 3.28 24.52 11.84
N SER A 140 3.29 23.43 12.61
CA SER A 140 3.63 22.11 12.08
C SER A 140 2.39 21.51 11.42
N PRO A 141 2.48 21.07 10.16
CA PRO A 141 1.36 20.45 9.46
C PRO A 141 0.85 19.21 10.24
N GLU A 142 -0.48 19.11 10.30
CA GLU A 142 -1.20 18.02 10.98
C GLU A 142 -2.17 17.38 10.00
N VAL A 143 -2.18 16.04 9.97
CA VAL A 143 -3.04 15.25 9.09
C VAL A 143 -3.79 14.24 9.92
N ASN A 144 -5.12 14.33 9.93
CA ASN A 144 -5.99 13.32 10.51
C ASN A 144 -6.30 12.24 9.46
N ILE A 145 -6.20 10.99 9.86
CA ILE A 145 -6.51 9.81 9.07
C ILE A 145 -7.85 9.28 9.58
N THR A 146 -8.82 9.12 8.68
CA THR A 146 -10.11 8.49 8.98
C THR A 146 -10.19 7.11 8.33
N LEU A 147 -10.39 6.08 9.15
CA LEU A 147 -10.42 4.67 8.77
C LEU A 147 -11.82 4.10 9.05
N PRO A 148 -12.75 4.16 8.06
CA PRO A 148 -14.03 3.47 8.18
C PRO A 148 -13.84 1.95 8.34
N ALA A 149 -14.54 1.31 9.29
CA ALA A 149 -14.37 -0.14 9.52
C ALA A 149 -14.83 -1.05 8.36
N SER A 150 -15.69 -0.56 7.45
CA SER A 150 -16.39 -1.38 6.46
C SER A 150 -15.94 -1.20 5.02
N THR A 151 -14.95 -0.33 4.74
CA THR A 151 -14.52 -0.02 3.37
C THR A 151 -13.00 -0.13 3.21
N ASP A 152 -12.58 -0.48 1.98
CA ASP A 152 -11.17 -0.46 1.56
C ASP A 152 -10.65 0.99 1.33
N VAL A 153 -11.48 1.99 1.58
CA VAL A 153 -11.21 3.42 1.36
C VAL A 153 -10.88 4.06 2.70
N PHE A 154 -9.96 5.01 2.72
CA PHE A 154 -9.70 5.84 3.89
C PHE A 154 -9.51 7.30 3.49
N GLY A 155 -9.81 8.20 4.40
CA GLY A 155 -9.70 9.64 4.17
C GLY A 155 -8.50 10.21 4.90
N LEU A 156 -7.93 11.28 4.33
CA LEU A 156 -7.00 12.16 5.00
C LEU A 156 -7.64 13.54 5.11
N ALA A 157 -7.54 14.17 6.27
CA ALA A 157 -7.92 15.56 6.50
C ALA A 157 -6.68 16.34 6.93
N VAL A 158 -6.22 17.26 6.10
CA VAL A 158 -5.05 18.10 6.33
C VAL A 158 -5.48 19.40 6.97
N ALA A 159 -4.93 19.74 8.13
CA ALA A 159 -5.06 21.07 8.72
C ALA A 159 -3.95 21.98 8.17
N LEU A 160 -4.32 22.97 7.36
CA LEU A 160 -3.39 23.93 6.73
C LEU A 160 -3.26 25.21 7.57
N ASP A 161 -4.37 25.69 8.14
CA ASP A 161 -4.46 26.82 9.08
C ASP A 161 -5.63 26.58 10.05
N LYS A 162 -5.88 27.49 11.01
CA LYS A 162 -6.89 27.34 12.08
C LYS A 162 -8.31 27.06 11.56
N ASP A 163 -8.64 27.50 10.35
CA ASP A 163 -9.99 27.36 9.77
C ASP A 163 -10.02 26.59 8.44
N GLU A 164 -8.86 26.17 7.91
CA GLU A 164 -8.80 25.47 6.62
C GLU A 164 -8.40 24.00 6.81
N THR A 165 -9.40 23.13 6.71
CA THR A 165 -9.21 21.68 6.64
C THR A 165 -9.47 21.22 5.22
N ARG A 166 -8.51 20.46 4.68
CA ARG A 166 -8.62 19.90 3.34
C ARG A 166 -8.75 18.39 3.38
N HIS A 167 -9.83 17.89 2.79
CA HIS A 167 -10.11 16.46 2.69
C HIS A 167 -9.53 15.86 1.40
N MET A 168 -8.91 14.68 1.53
CA MET A 168 -8.37 13.88 0.44
C MET A 168 -8.84 12.44 0.60
N ASP A 169 -9.47 11.90 -0.43
CA ASP A 169 -9.88 10.51 -0.45
C ASP A 169 -8.74 9.63 -0.97
N ILE A 170 -8.46 8.53 -0.26
CA ILE A 170 -7.53 7.51 -0.71
C ILE A 170 -8.32 6.36 -1.31
N SER A 171 -8.21 6.25 -2.64
CA SER A 171 -8.80 5.18 -3.42
C SER A 171 -7.91 3.94 -3.43
N THR A 172 -8.53 2.76 -3.39
CA THR A 172 -7.81 1.48 -3.46
C THR A 172 -8.16 0.77 -4.76
N THR A 173 -7.16 0.31 -5.49
CA THR A 173 -7.33 -0.50 -6.71
C THR A 173 -6.53 -1.79 -6.62
N TYR A 174 -6.89 -2.79 -7.44
CA TYR A 174 -6.25 -4.10 -7.44
C TYR A 174 -5.83 -4.51 -8.85
N PRO A 175 -4.84 -3.82 -9.45
CA PRO A 175 -4.46 -4.05 -10.84
C PRO A 175 -3.70 -5.37 -11.05
N LEU A 176 -3.04 -5.88 -10.01
CA LEU A 176 -2.29 -7.13 -10.08
C LEU A 176 -3.21 -8.35 -9.87
N GLN A 177 -2.84 -9.46 -10.51
CA GLN A 177 -3.55 -10.72 -10.35
C GLN A 177 -3.52 -11.20 -8.89
N ARG A 178 -4.69 -11.56 -8.36
CA ARG A 178 -4.82 -12.19 -7.04
C ARG A 178 -4.12 -13.55 -7.02
N VAL A 179 -3.50 -13.89 -5.90
CA VAL A 179 -2.73 -15.13 -5.76
C VAL A 179 -3.37 -16.00 -4.69
N ARG A 180 -3.65 -17.25 -5.01
CA ARG A 180 -4.19 -18.22 -4.05
C ARG A 180 -3.04 -18.98 -3.40
N THR A 181 -2.89 -18.83 -2.10
CA THR A 181 -1.93 -19.57 -1.28
C THR A 181 -2.67 -20.55 -0.37
N ASN A 182 -1.92 -21.45 0.27
CA ASN A 182 -2.47 -22.31 1.33
C ASN A 182 -3.01 -21.50 2.53
N ALA A 183 -2.55 -20.25 2.69
CA ALA A 183 -3.01 -19.34 3.74
C ALA A 183 -4.21 -18.47 3.32
N GLY A 184 -4.69 -18.59 2.07
CA GLY A 184 -5.82 -17.81 1.55
C GLY A 184 -5.48 -17.04 0.27
N VAL A 185 -6.39 -16.14 -0.14
CA VAL A 185 -6.24 -15.29 -1.32
C VAL A 185 -5.52 -14.00 -0.95
N ILE A 186 -4.34 -13.79 -1.54
CA ILE A 186 -3.57 -12.55 -1.41
C ILE A 186 -3.96 -11.60 -2.54
N ARG A 187 -4.25 -10.36 -2.17
CA ARG A 187 -4.44 -9.23 -3.09
C ARG A 187 -3.31 -8.22 -2.89
N PHE A 188 -2.99 -7.48 -3.94
CA PHE A 188 -1.93 -6.48 -3.93
C PHE A 188 -2.56 -5.10 -4.21
N PRO A 189 -3.00 -4.39 -3.16
CA PRO A 189 -3.68 -3.11 -3.30
C PRO A 189 -2.71 -2.00 -3.74
N TYR A 190 -3.18 -1.15 -4.65
CA TYR A 190 -2.57 0.14 -4.96
C TYR A 190 -3.41 1.23 -4.34
N PHE A 191 -2.79 2.19 -3.67
CA PHE A 191 -3.49 3.26 -2.95
C PHE A 191 -3.19 4.61 -3.59
N GLY A 192 -4.21 5.21 -4.18
CA GLY A 192 -4.11 6.42 -4.98
C GLY A 192 -4.78 7.63 -4.32
N PHE A 193 -4.13 8.78 -4.35
CA PHE A 193 -4.65 10.05 -3.86
C PHE A 193 -4.20 11.24 -4.73
N ARG A 194 -4.73 12.42 -4.44
CA ARG A 194 -4.35 13.68 -5.11
C ARG A 194 -4.09 14.75 -4.06
N LEU A 195 -3.01 15.49 -4.27
CA LEU A 195 -2.65 16.65 -3.47
C LEU A 195 -2.92 17.88 -4.36
N ASP A 196 -3.66 18.83 -3.83
CA ASP A 196 -4.20 20.04 -4.49
C ASP A 196 -5.14 19.78 -5.68
N ASP A 197 -5.62 20.86 -6.32
CA ASP A 197 -6.14 20.82 -7.70
C ASP A 197 -5.01 20.57 -8.72
N ASP A 198 -3.82 20.20 -8.23
CA ASP A 198 -2.68 19.84 -9.04
C ASP A 198 -3.05 18.64 -9.92
N LEU A 199 -2.60 18.68 -11.17
CA LEU A 199 -2.83 17.59 -12.12
C LEU A 199 -2.04 16.32 -11.76
N ALA A 200 -1.31 16.34 -10.64
CA ALA A 200 -0.51 15.24 -10.15
C ALA A 200 -1.35 14.23 -9.37
N HIS A 201 -1.24 12.96 -9.76
CA HIS A 201 -1.80 11.84 -9.04
C HIS A 201 -0.68 11.08 -8.32
N TYR A 202 -0.89 10.74 -7.06
CA TYR A 202 0.05 9.97 -6.26
C TYR A 202 -0.50 8.57 -6.04
N GLU A 203 0.33 7.54 -6.19
CA GLU A 203 -0.11 6.15 -5.98
C GLU A 203 0.98 5.31 -5.31
N TRP A 204 0.66 4.72 -4.16
CA TRP A 204 1.44 3.67 -3.55
C TRP A 204 1.22 2.38 -4.33
N GLN A 205 2.28 1.86 -4.94
CA GLN A 205 2.26 0.61 -5.69
C GLN A 205 3.16 -0.44 -5.06
N ILE A 206 2.71 -1.68 -5.12
CA ILE A 206 3.53 -2.86 -4.80
C ILE A 206 3.81 -3.64 -6.08
N HIS A 207 5.03 -4.14 -6.22
CA HIS A 207 5.45 -4.96 -7.36
C HIS A 207 6.12 -6.24 -6.84
N PRO A 208 5.34 -7.23 -6.37
CA PRO A 208 5.87 -8.39 -5.65
C PRO A 208 6.91 -9.17 -6.45
N LEU A 209 6.70 -9.29 -7.77
CA LEU A 209 7.61 -10.01 -8.65
C LEU A 209 8.92 -9.27 -8.91
N ASP A 210 8.84 -7.98 -9.23
CA ASP A 210 10.02 -7.22 -9.62
C ASP A 210 10.82 -6.79 -8.39
N HIS A 211 10.13 -6.32 -7.36
CA HIS A 211 10.73 -5.63 -6.21
C HIS A 211 10.69 -6.43 -4.90
N GLY A 212 9.95 -7.53 -4.86
CA GLY A 212 9.69 -8.31 -3.66
C GLY A 212 8.40 -7.90 -2.95
N THR A 213 7.90 -8.79 -2.09
CA THR A 213 6.62 -8.60 -1.39
C THR A 213 6.67 -7.52 -0.32
N LEU A 214 7.85 -7.04 0.08
CA LEU A 214 8.00 -6.16 1.25
C LEU A 214 8.18 -4.68 0.90
N ARG A 215 7.97 -4.28 -0.37
CA ARG A 215 8.25 -2.92 -0.84
C ARG A 215 7.03 -2.27 -1.47
N TYR A 216 6.63 -1.12 -0.92
CA TYR A 216 5.75 -0.16 -1.57
C TYR A 216 6.56 1.00 -2.14
N THR A 217 6.20 1.47 -3.32
CA THR A 217 6.82 2.63 -3.97
C THR A 217 5.73 3.63 -4.29
N LEU A 218 5.87 4.86 -3.79
CA LEU A 218 4.98 5.96 -4.09
C LEU A 218 5.43 6.60 -5.40
N PHE A 219 4.55 6.59 -6.40
CA PHE A 219 4.77 7.27 -7.67
C PHE A 219 3.94 8.55 -7.75
N ARG A 220 4.52 9.59 -8.33
CA ARG A 220 3.82 10.80 -8.78
C ARG A 220 3.68 10.74 -10.30
N PHE A 221 2.44 10.77 -10.77
CA PHE A 221 2.08 10.83 -12.18
C PHE A 221 1.69 12.26 -12.51
N ARG A 222 2.46 12.92 -13.39
CA ARG A 222 2.08 14.24 -13.91
C ARG A 222 1.18 14.03 -15.13
N ARG A 223 -0.02 14.64 -15.11
CA ARG A 223 -0.87 14.66 -16.31
C ARG A 223 -0.28 15.65 -17.30
N HIS A 224 0.20 15.17 -18.45
CA HIS A 224 0.43 16.09 -19.57
C HIS A 224 -0.92 16.63 -20.04
N ALA A 225 -0.99 17.95 -20.28
CA ALA A 225 -2.13 18.55 -20.93
C ALA A 225 -2.39 17.80 -22.25
N PRO A 226 -3.65 17.48 -22.60
CA PRO A 226 -3.96 16.78 -23.83
C PRO A 226 -3.53 17.67 -25.00
N THR A 227 -2.39 17.34 -25.61
CA THR A 227 -2.00 17.91 -26.89
C THR A 227 -3.01 17.39 -27.90
N GLY A 228 -3.76 18.30 -28.51
CA GLY A 228 -5.03 18.01 -29.16
C GLY A 228 -5.03 16.83 -30.14
N GLY A 229 -6.10 16.02 -30.07
CA GLY A 229 -6.69 15.39 -31.25
C GLY A 229 -6.17 14.02 -31.71
N ALA A 230 -5.32 13.32 -30.95
CA ALA A 230 -4.94 11.94 -31.31
C ALA A 230 -5.37 10.94 -30.23
N ALA A 231 -6.00 9.84 -30.66
CA ALA A 231 -6.47 8.76 -29.81
C ALA A 231 -5.36 8.29 -28.84
N PRO A 232 -5.69 7.95 -27.57
CA PRO A 232 -4.68 7.65 -26.57
C PRO A 232 -3.91 6.38 -26.98
N PRO A 233 -2.58 6.45 -27.18
CA PRO A 233 -1.79 5.24 -27.32
C PRO A 233 -1.78 4.51 -25.98
N GLN A 234 -1.97 3.18 -26.01
CA GLN A 234 -1.82 2.28 -24.86
C GLN A 234 -0.33 2.12 -24.46
N GLN A 235 0.37 3.24 -24.24
CA GLN A 235 1.75 3.22 -23.75
C GLN A 235 1.79 2.89 -22.24
N PRO A 236 2.82 2.17 -21.78
CA PRO A 236 2.92 1.74 -20.39
C PRO A 236 2.93 2.96 -19.47
N ARG A 237 2.09 2.93 -18.42
CA ARG A 237 1.82 4.03 -17.47
C ARG A 237 3.05 4.59 -16.74
N HIS A 238 4.26 4.11 -17.00
CA HIS A 238 5.46 4.36 -16.20
C HIS A 238 6.43 5.38 -16.78
N GLU A 239 6.30 5.82 -18.04
CA GLU A 239 7.27 6.78 -18.62
C GLU A 239 7.25 8.17 -17.97
N ASN A 240 6.11 8.55 -17.35
CA ASN A 240 5.93 9.84 -16.68
C ASN A 240 5.80 9.71 -15.15
N ALA A 241 6.22 8.58 -14.59
CA ALA A 241 6.09 8.28 -13.17
C ALA A 241 7.39 8.62 -12.42
N GLU A 242 7.33 9.63 -11.56
CA GLU A 242 8.43 10.01 -10.67
C GLU A 242 8.30 9.25 -9.35
N THR A 243 9.38 8.64 -8.85
CA THR A 243 9.36 7.99 -7.53
C THR A 243 9.47 9.05 -6.44
N VAL A 244 8.49 9.17 -5.54
CA VAL A 244 8.50 10.17 -4.46
C VAL A 244 8.95 9.57 -3.13
N ALA A 245 8.58 8.33 -2.87
CA ALA A 245 8.93 7.65 -1.63
C ALA A 245 9.01 6.15 -1.84
N VAL A 246 9.78 5.48 -0.99
CA VAL A 246 9.84 4.02 -0.97
C VAL A 246 9.70 3.54 0.46
N TYR A 247 8.69 2.72 0.73
CA TYR A 247 8.54 2.02 1.99
C TYR A 247 9.02 0.58 1.87
N HIS A 248 9.88 0.17 2.79
CA HIS A 248 10.31 -1.22 2.95
C HIS A 248 9.91 -1.74 4.32
N HIS A 249 9.10 -2.79 4.32
CA HIS A 249 8.78 -3.52 5.53
C HIS A 249 9.98 -4.37 6.00
N VAL A 250 10.35 -4.22 7.25
CA VAL A 250 11.42 -4.94 7.94
C VAL A 250 10.78 -6.07 8.73
N GLY A 251 10.95 -7.31 8.26
CA GLY A 251 10.32 -8.47 8.90
C GLY A 251 10.98 -9.79 8.54
N HIS A 252 10.91 -10.73 9.49
CA HIS A 252 11.53 -12.06 9.35
C HIS A 252 10.70 -13.02 8.48
N GLN A 253 9.42 -12.75 8.25
CA GLN A 253 8.53 -13.60 7.45
C GLN A 253 8.13 -12.89 6.15
N GLY A 254 8.04 -13.63 5.03
CA GLY A 254 7.84 -13.13 3.67
C GLY A 254 6.49 -12.45 3.37
N SER A 255 5.75 -12.05 4.41
CA SER A 255 4.40 -11.51 4.32
C SER A 255 4.30 -10.14 4.97
N LEU A 256 3.71 -9.19 4.24
CA LEU A 256 3.27 -7.87 4.71
C LEU A 256 2.08 -7.95 5.67
N PHE A 257 1.37 -9.07 5.71
CA PHE A 257 0.10 -9.22 6.44
C PHE A 257 0.34 -9.63 7.89
N GLN A 258 1.29 -8.99 8.56
CA GLN A 258 1.59 -9.25 9.96
C GLN A 258 0.80 -8.31 10.86
N ARG A 259 0.41 -8.81 12.05
CA ARG A 259 -0.23 -7.99 13.10
C ARG A 259 0.67 -6.88 13.64
N LYS A 260 1.97 -6.96 13.34
CA LYS A 260 2.97 -5.98 13.74
C LYS A 260 3.71 -5.56 12.49
N SER A 261 3.65 -4.27 12.17
CA SER A 261 4.40 -3.66 11.08
C SER A 261 5.67 -3.03 11.65
N GLU A 262 6.78 -3.17 10.95
CA GLU A 262 8.06 -2.52 11.21
C GLU A 262 8.67 -2.20 9.84
N GLY A 263 9.32 -1.06 9.69
CA GLY A 263 9.80 -0.68 8.37
C GLY A 263 10.72 0.53 8.31
N VAL A 264 11.18 0.82 7.11
CA VAL A 264 11.90 2.06 6.77
C VAL A 264 11.21 2.74 5.60
N LEU A 265 11.00 4.05 5.73
CA LEU A 265 10.44 4.91 4.71
C LEU A 265 11.54 5.83 4.19
N LEU A 266 11.81 5.76 2.89
CA LEU A 266 12.77 6.59 2.20
C LEU A 266 12.04 7.74 1.53
N LEU A 267 12.53 8.95 1.76
CA LEU A 267 11.98 10.21 1.28
C LEU A 267 13.08 11.03 0.61
N SER A 268 12.69 11.97 -0.24
CA SER A 268 13.57 13.05 -0.65
C SER A 268 14.09 13.81 0.58
N ALA A 269 15.31 14.33 0.50
CA ALA A 269 15.72 15.36 1.45
C ALA A 269 14.77 16.56 1.28
N PRO A 270 14.42 17.27 2.36
CA PRO A 270 13.66 18.49 2.23
C PRO A 270 14.52 19.49 1.44
N GLU A 271 14.22 19.66 0.15
CA GLU A 271 14.73 20.81 -0.59
C GLU A 271 14.10 22.06 0.01
N ALA A 272 14.81 23.19 -0.02
CA ALA A 272 14.33 24.43 0.58
C ALA A 272 12.96 24.91 0.03
N GLU A 273 12.54 24.37 -1.13
CA GLU A 273 11.30 24.69 -1.82
C GLU A 273 10.22 23.57 -1.76
N GLU A 274 10.54 22.37 -1.27
CA GLU A 274 9.54 21.31 -1.17
C GLU A 274 8.62 21.53 0.04
N SER A 275 7.31 21.50 -0.21
CA SER A 275 6.31 21.75 0.82
C SER A 275 6.39 20.70 1.93
N PRO A 276 6.59 21.08 3.21
CA PRO A 276 6.63 20.14 4.33
C PRO A 276 5.31 19.37 4.49
N LEU A 277 4.24 19.84 3.85
CA LEU A 277 2.96 19.16 3.76
C LEU A 277 3.07 17.80 3.05
N LEU A 278 3.80 17.73 1.93
CA LEU A 278 3.88 16.50 1.15
C LEU A 278 4.44 15.37 2.00
N ASP A 279 5.51 15.64 2.75
CA ASP A 279 6.10 14.67 3.68
C ASP A 279 5.08 14.10 4.67
N VAL A 280 4.29 14.97 5.31
CA VAL A 280 3.30 14.53 6.31
C VAL A 280 2.19 13.71 5.65
N VAL A 281 1.76 14.08 4.45
CA VAL A 281 0.76 13.34 3.68
C VAL A 281 1.31 11.98 3.24
N VAL A 282 2.58 11.90 2.84
CA VAL A 282 3.25 10.62 2.52
C VAL A 282 3.29 9.72 3.76
N VAL A 283 3.68 10.26 4.92
CA VAL A 283 3.68 9.51 6.19
C VAL A 283 2.26 9.08 6.58
N ALA A 284 1.27 9.97 6.50
CA ALA A 284 -0.11 9.67 6.87
C ALA A 284 -0.77 8.65 5.94
N SER A 285 -0.57 8.76 4.63
CA SER A 285 -1.04 7.77 3.67
C SER A 285 -0.41 6.39 3.90
N LEU A 286 0.88 6.33 4.26
CA LEU A 286 1.54 5.08 4.62
C LEU A 286 0.95 4.46 5.91
N VAL A 287 0.72 5.27 6.94
CA VAL A 287 0.14 4.80 8.22
C VAL A 287 -1.28 4.25 8.00
N GLY A 288 -2.08 4.92 7.17
CA GLY A 288 -3.40 4.41 6.78
C GLY A 288 -3.31 3.08 6.04
N LEU A 289 -2.37 2.96 5.09
CA LEU A 289 -2.07 1.72 4.36
C LEU A 289 -1.69 0.58 5.30
N ASP A 290 -0.78 0.80 6.26
CA ASP A 290 -0.34 -0.22 7.23
C ASP A 290 -1.49 -0.64 8.16
N SER A 291 -2.36 0.30 8.55
CA SER A 291 -3.55 0.00 9.34
C SER A 291 -4.52 -0.92 8.59
N ARG A 292 -4.70 -0.72 7.28
CA ARG A 292 -5.58 -1.57 6.44
C ARG A 292 -5.02 -2.99 6.25
N HIS A 293 -3.71 -3.14 6.13
CA HIS A 293 -3.10 -4.47 6.05
C HIS A 293 -3.33 -5.30 7.32
N GLY A 294 -3.36 -4.66 8.48
CA GLY A 294 -3.68 -5.30 9.75
C GLY A 294 -5.10 -5.87 9.79
N ASP A 295 -6.09 -5.14 9.29
CA ASP A 295 -7.50 -5.57 9.27
C ASP A 295 -7.76 -6.69 8.25
N LEU A 296 -7.17 -6.60 7.05
CA LEU A 296 -7.27 -7.67 6.04
C LEU A 296 -6.70 -8.99 6.56
N ALA A 297 -5.60 -8.94 7.32
CA ALA A 297 -5.01 -10.12 7.95
C ALA A 297 -5.90 -10.72 9.06
N ARG A 298 -6.73 -9.90 9.73
CA ARG A 298 -7.67 -10.33 10.78
C ARG A 298 -8.87 -11.07 10.17
N GLY A 299 -9.50 -10.47 9.16
CA GLY A 299 -10.67 -11.06 8.49
C GLY A 299 -10.38 -12.41 7.81
N ALA A 300 -9.19 -12.58 7.23
CA ALA A 300 -8.80 -13.83 6.57
C ALA A 300 -8.67 -15.03 7.54
N ARG A 301 -8.38 -14.79 8.83
CA ARG A 301 -8.27 -15.86 9.85
C ARG A 301 -9.59 -16.19 10.52
N GLU A 302 -10.44 -15.19 10.72
CA GLU A 302 -11.76 -15.39 11.33
C GLU A 302 -12.71 -16.17 10.40
N GLY A 303 -12.60 -15.99 9.07
CA GLY A 303 -13.31 -16.81 8.09
C GLY A 303 -12.78 -18.25 7.91
N GLY A 304 -11.69 -18.61 8.59
CA GLY A 304 -11.04 -19.94 8.50
C GLY A 304 -11.64 -21.01 9.43
N ALA A 305 -12.57 -20.63 10.30
CA ALA A 305 -13.29 -21.56 11.16
C ALA A 305 -14.81 -21.29 11.08
N GLY A 306 -15.40 -21.69 9.95
CA GLY A 306 -16.84 -21.92 9.85
C GLY A 306 -17.71 -20.68 9.69
N GLU A 307 -17.68 -20.03 8.54
CA GLU A 307 -18.89 -19.45 7.97
C GLU A 307 -18.75 -19.29 6.46
N ALA A 308 -19.52 -20.10 5.72
CA ALA A 308 -19.76 -19.87 4.31
C ALA A 308 -20.61 -18.60 4.20
N ILE A 309 -19.99 -17.47 3.85
CA ILE A 309 -20.73 -16.34 3.29
C ILE A 309 -21.29 -16.82 1.95
N VAL A 310 -22.56 -17.21 1.96
CA VAL A 310 -23.38 -17.42 0.78
C VAL A 310 -23.35 -16.11 0.00
N CYS A 311 -22.59 -16.11 -1.09
CA CYS A 311 -22.83 -15.15 -2.16
C CYS A 311 -24.21 -15.52 -2.73
N ALA A 312 -25.23 -14.74 -2.38
CA ALA A 312 -26.49 -14.75 -3.08
C ALA A 312 -26.21 -14.29 -4.52
N GLU A 313 -26.12 -15.25 -5.43
CA GLU A 313 -26.30 -14.97 -6.85
C GLU A 313 -27.80 -14.75 -7.08
N ASP A 314 -28.12 -13.53 -7.50
CA ASP A 314 -29.36 -13.15 -8.18
C ASP A 314 -29.61 -14.11 -9.35
N ALA A 315 -30.47 -15.11 -9.14
CA ALA A 315 -31.14 -15.80 -10.23
C ALA A 315 -32.41 -15.01 -10.56
N GLY A 316 -32.32 -14.19 -11.61
CA GLY A 316 -33.43 -13.44 -12.17
C GLY A 316 -34.59 -14.36 -12.58
N ASP A 317 -35.74 -14.09 -11.96
CA ASP A 317 -37.05 -14.64 -12.28
C ASP A 317 -37.52 -14.09 -13.64
N ALA A 318 -37.36 -14.88 -14.70
CA ALA A 318 -37.93 -14.61 -16.01
C ALA A 318 -39.31 -15.29 -16.10
N LYS A 319 -40.36 -14.51 -15.83
CA LYS A 319 -41.75 -14.84 -16.17
C LYS A 319 -42.00 -14.62 -17.66
N ASP A 320 -42.39 -15.67 -18.36
CA ASP A 320 -43.16 -15.56 -19.60
C ASP A 320 -44.66 -15.81 -19.33
N PRO A 321 -45.57 -15.06 -19.97
CA PRO A 321 -47.00 -15.18 -19.78
C PRO A 321 -47.61 -16.17 -20.78
N VAL A 322 -48.38 -17.15 -20.30
CA VAL A 322 -49.30 -17.92 -21.16
C VAL A 322 -50.74 -17.64 -20.75
N SER A 323 -51.46 -17.17 -21.76
CA SER A 323 -52.89 -16.91 -21.86
C SER A 323 -53.76 -18.03 -21.31
N GLY A 324 -54.83 -17.64 -20.61
CA GLY A 324 -55.89 -18.56 -20.17
C GLY A 324 -57.15 -17.80 -19.77
N VAL A 325 -57.80 -17.14 -20.73
CA VAL A 325 -59.13 -16.58 -20.59
C VAL A 325 -60.13 -17.72 -20.33
N LYS A 326 -60.82 -17.70 -19.18
CA LYS A 326 -62.16 -18.28 -19.06
C LYS A 326 -62.99 -17.53 -18.00
N GLN A 327 -64.04 -16.91 -18.51
CA GLN A 327 -65.19 -16.35 -17.80
C GLN A 327 -65.71 -17.26 -16.70
N ARG A 328 -66.09 -16.67 -15.56
CA ARG A 328 -67.33 -17.03 -14.86
C ARG A 328 -67.85 -15.85 -14.04
N GLN A 329 -68.97 -15.31 -14.52
CA GLN A 329 -69.99 -14.58 -13.77
C GLN A 329 -70.30 -15.26 -12.43
N THR A 330 -70.40 -14.46 -11.37
CA THR A 330 -71.52 -14.52 -10.42
C THR A 330 -71.64 -13.16 -9.75
N ASP A 331 -72.62 -12.37 -10.21
CA ASP A 331 -73.26 -11.35 -9.39
C ASP A 331 -74.08 -12.03 -8.30
N ASN A 332 -73.91 -11.60 -7.05
CA ASN A 332 -74.96 -11.70 -6.06
C ASN A 332 -74.83 -10.62 -4.99
N GLN A 333 -75.73 -9.64 -5.11
CA GLN A 333 -76.48 -8.97 -4.06
C GLN A 333 -75.76 -8.68 -2.72
N LYS A 334 -75.59 -7.38 -2.42
CA LYS A 334 -76.07 -6.80 -1.15
C LYS A 334 -76.12 -5.28 -1.17
N LYS A 335 -77.31 -4.79 -0.80
CA LYS A 335 -77.74 -3.42 -0.44
C LYS A 335 -78.00 -2.46 -1.59
#